data_AF-A0A6A6AZ97-F1
#
_entry.id   AF-A0A6A6AZ97-F1
#
_cell.length_a   1.000
_cell.length_b   1.000
_cell.length_c   1.000
_cell.angle_alpha   90.00
_cell.angle_beta   90.00
_cell.angle_gamma   90.00
#
_symmetry.space_group_name_H-M   'P 1'
#
loop_
_entity.id
_entity.type
_entity.pdbx_description
1 polymer ?
#
loop_
_entity_poly.entity_id
_entity_poly.type
_entity_poly.pdbx_seq_one_letter_code
_entity_poly.pdbx_strand_id
1 'polypeptide(L)'
;MLYSSISLIAIATLLTGPGSAYPASQQSGNPNVLFSRNGAKCTAISTCSDTDIASYFTYDSSLKRDVDESHVLEKRATGKDLKWCDKKISTKNYPNAEELAIKGKSTDFYNANCKVFGFSSPTSCGDITFKEIPLPAQSDLGKYQVEHVLEGQMMNQFSKSITTSKKLKDPEDNTKDLDVCKYTLKFFSELPEGQTVDEVNSKKLKKPDPKGSQGIRWLASIFPQQYEHDSSEFALLEKYTNNNKQGLWGGKHPVDPAKIKKKVEGWSGKSETNIQADFRIASSLFKRLLALRVYHRDTWVSTTLKTQADRMGEMLDGLEKELEKKQISVTDPKDKTKKKSWEKYQSLGLKKQWNDYMKKTTDDAMSKLDTDLKSAAKILEDTKKEMDTKAKDTSAKGKPSASLKKVLEETICTINEIMDVYNAEMTKAAMKNPF
;
A
#
# COMPACT_ATOMS: atom_id res chain seq x y z
N MET A 1 -1.14 -65.72 -42.16
CA MET A 1 -2.18 -65.59 -41.13
C MET A 1 -1.53 -65.63 -39.76
N LEU A 2 -1.38 -64.48 -39.12
CA LEU A 2 -1.47 -64.24 -37.67
C LEU A 2 -1.11 -62.77 -37.44
N TYR A 3 -1.94 -62.14 -36.63
CA TYR A 3 -2.17 -60.70 -36.60
C TYR A 3 -1.07 -59.92 -35.86
N SER A 4 -0.82 -58.74 -36.41
CA SER A 4 -0.06 -57.62 -35.85
C SER A 4 -0.77 -57.04 -34.62
N SER A 5 -0.01 -56.64 -33.60
CA SER A 5 -0.47 -55.79 -32.50
C SER A 5 0.63 -54.80 -32.16
N ILE A 6 0.74 -53.76 -33.00
CA ILE A 6 1.50 -52.55 -32.67
C ILE A 6 0.50 -51.59 -32.03
N SER A 7 0.68 -51.31 -30.74
CA SER A 7 -0.09 -50.30 -30.03
C SER A 7 0.20 -48.91 -30.60
N LEU A 8 -0.77 -48.36 -31.31
CA LEU A 8 -0.94 -46.91 -31.47
C LEU A 8 -1.30 -46.32 -30.10
N ILE A 9 -0.40 -45.55 -29.50
CA ILE A 9 -0.80 -44.54 -28.51
C ILE A 9 -1.01 -43.24 -29.28
N ALA A 10 -2.27 -42.85 -29.35
CA ALA A 10 -2.74 -41.63 -29.96
C ALA A 10 -2.18 -40.41 -29.21
N ILE A 11 -1.50 -39.55 -29.97
CA ILE A 11 -1.31 -38.15 -29.65
C ILE A 11 -2.67 -37.48 -29.88
N ALA A 12 -3.37 -37.16 -28.81
CA ALA A 12 -4.54 -36.29 -28.83
C ALA A 12 -4.40 -35.22 -27.75
N THR A 13 -4.09 -34.03 -28.25
CA THR A 13 -4.15 -32.70 -27.68
C THR A 13 -5.30 -32.50 -26.69
N LEU A 14 -5.03 -31.89 -25.53
CA LEU A 14 -5.96 -30.92 -24.93
C LEU A 14 -5.20 -29.94 -24.03
N LEU A 15 -5.18 -28.71 -24.54
CA LEU A 15 -4.75 -27.48 -23.91
C LEU A 15 -5.59 -27.23 -22.64
N THR A 16 -5.11 -27.67 -21.48
CA THR A 16 -5.51 -27.10 -20.19
C THR A 16 -4.40 -26.18 -19.73
N GLY A 17 -4.51 -24.90 -20.07
CA GLY A 17 -3.69 -23.87 -19.43
C GLY A 17 -3.93 -23.89 -17.92
N PRO A 18 -2.92 -23.66 -17.07
CA PRO A 18 -3.10 -23.67 -15.63
C PRO A 18 -3.84 -22.39 -15.22
N GLY A 19 -5.15 -22.41 -15.33
CA GLY A 19 -6.03 -21.71 -14.40
C GLY A 19 -6.17 -22.60 -13.17
N SER A 20 -5.11 -22.69 -12.36
CA SER A 20 -5.21 -23.33 -11.06
C SER A 20 -6.21 -22.53 -10.24
N ALA A 21 -7.40 -23.08 -10.02
CA ALA A 21 -8.27 -22.63 -8.96
C ALA A 21 -7.42 -22.64 -7.69
N TYR A 22 -7.16 -21.46 -7.13
CA TYR A 22 -6.49 -21.38 -5.84
C TYR A 22 -7.35 -22.16 -4.83
N PRO A 23 -6.75 -23.03 -4.01
CA PRO A 23 -7.50 -23.65 -2.92
C PRO A 23 -8.12 -22.54 -2.09
N ALA A 24 -9.37 -22.75 -1.65
CA ALA A 24 -10.06 -21.85 -0.73
C ALA A 24 -9.07 -21.40 0.35
N SER A 25 -8.88 -20.07 0.49
CA SER A 25 -7.87 -19.55 1.39
C SER A 25 -8.10 -20.16 2.77
N GLN A 26 -7.18 -21.01 3.22
CA GLN A 26 -7.10 -21.33 4.64
C GLN A 26 -7.09 -19.98 5.36
N GLN A 27 -7.91 -19.82 6.41
CA GLN A 27 -7.73 -18.72 7.36
C GLN A 27 -6.23 -18.61 7.60
N SER A 28 -5.66 -17.40 7.37
CA SER A 28 -4.22 -17.22 7.43
C SER A 28 -3.77 -17.83 8.76
N GLY A 29 -2.96 -18.89 8.69
CA GLY A 29 -2.50 -19.65 9.85
C GLY A 29 -1.55 -18.83 10.74
N ASN A 30 -1.58 -17.50 10.63
CA ASN A 30 -0.85 -16.59 11.46
C ASN A 30 -1.81 -16.12 12.57
N PRO A 31 -1.74 -16.72 13.78
CA PRO A 31 -2.35 -16.13 14.96
C PRO A 31 -1.58 -14.85 15.28
N ASN A 32 -1.78 -13.78 14.49
CA ASN A 32 -1.42 -12.41 14.82
C ASN A 32 -2.34 -11.89 15.93
N VAL A 33 -2.62 -12.72 16.95
CA VAL A 33 -3.13 -12.26 18.22
C VAL A 33 -1.95 -11.56 18.88
N LEU A 34 -1.77 -10.28 18.56
CA LEU A 34 -1.25 -9.37 19.57
C LEU A 34 -2.07 -9.62 20.83
N PHE A 35 -1.37 -9.98 21.90
CA PHE A 35 -1.92 -10.30 23.21
C PHE A 35 -3.32 -9.71 23.41
N SER A 36 -4.35 -10.56 23.46
CA SER A 36 -5.60 -10.19 24.11
C SER A 36 -5.29 -10.06 25.60
N ARG A 37 -4.77 -8.91 26.01
CA ARG A 37 -4.96 -8.49 27.41
C ARG A 37 -6.40 -8.04 27.49
N ASN A 38 -7.27 -8.94 27.97
CA ASN A 38 -8.64 -8.59 28.32
C ASN A 38 -8.61 -7.45 29.33
N GLY A 39 -9.02 -6.26 28.88
CA GLY A 39 -9.17 -5.05 29.69
C GLY A 39 -7.89 -4.23 29.83
N ALA A 40 -7.98 -2.93 29.49
CA ALA A 40 -7.03 -1.94 29.96
C ALA A 40 -7.12 -1.91 31.49
N LYS A 41 -6.00 -2.12 32.19
CA LYS A 41 -5.92 -1.97 33.65
C LYS A 41 -5.95 -0.50 34.06
N CYS A 42 -5.59 0.39 33.13
CA CYS A 42 -5.56 1.83 33.33
C CYS A 42 -6.90 2.45 32.89
N THR A 43 -7.66 3.01 33.82
CA THR A 43 -9.10 3.32 33.63
C THR A 43 -9.42 4.71 33.07
N ALA A 44 -8.50 5.67 33.11
CA ALA A 44 -8.88 7.08 32.98
C ALA A 44 -8.53 7.78 31.65
N ILE A 45 -7.58 7.25 30.87
CA ILE A 45 -7.41 7.66 29.47
C ILE A 45 -7.89 6.51 28.59
N SER A 46 -9.14 6.12 28.82
CA SER A 46 -9.77 4.97 28.17
C SER A 46 -10.27 5.28 26.77
N THR A 47 -10.39 6.57 26.39
CA THR A 47 -10.97 6.97 25.11
C THR A 47 -10.05 7.86 24.27
N CYS A 48 -9.62 7.35 23.14
CA CYS A 48 -9.08 8.07 21.98
C CYS A 48 -10.23 8.21 20.99
N SER A 49 -10.85 9.38 20.88
CA SER A 49 -11.94 9.55 19.93
C SER A 49 -11.39 9.67 18.50
N ASP A 50 -12.12 9.15 17.52
CA ASP A 50 -11.83 9.40 16.11
C ASP A 50 -11.89 10.91 15.79
N THR A 51 -12.57 11.71 16.62
CA THR A 51 -12.63 13.17 16.51
C THR A 51 -11.33 13.86 16.93
N ASP A 52 -10.65 13.40 17.99
CA ASP A 52 -9.33 13.91 18.41
C ASP A 52 -8.29 13.64 17.32
N ILE A 53 -8.43 12.49 16.66
CA ILE A 53 -7.65 12.05 15.52
C ILE A 53 -7.95 12.90 14.28
N ALA A 54 -9.23 13.02 13.92
CA ALA A 54 -9.66 13.75 12.73
C ALA A 54 -9.27 15.22 12.85
N SER A 55 -9.47 15.82 14.02
CA SER A 55 -9.07 17.20 14.30
C SER A 55 -7.56 17.40 14.13
N TYR A 56 -6.73 16.47 14.60
CA TYR A 56 -5.28 16.51 14.37
C TYR A 56 -4.92 16.49 12.89
N PHE A 57 -5.52 15.58 12.12
CA PHE A 57 -5.31 15.49 10.68
C PHE A 57 -5.86 16.70 9.89
N THR A 58 -6.94 17.33 10.38
CA THR A 58 -7.46 18.57 9.80
C THR A 58 -6.65 19.82 10.15
N TYR A 59 -5.77 19.77 11.16
CA TYR A 59 -4.96 20.91 11.58
C TYR A 59 -3.57 20.94 10.91
N ASP A 60 -2.97 19.77 10.68
CA ASP A 60 -1.72 19.69 9.92
C ASP A 60 -2.00 19.93 8.43
N SER A 61 -1.70 21.11 7.90
CA SER A 61 -2.01 21.51 6.52
C SER A 61 -1.37 20.63 5.44
N SER A 62 -0.32 19.86 5.78
CA SER A 62 0.26 18.86 4.88
C SER A 62 -0.59 17.59 4.79
N LEU A 63 -1.23 17.20 5.91
CA LEU A 63 -2.17 16.08 5.99
C LEU A 63 -3.61 16.52 5.71
N LYS A 64 -3.97 17.79 5.90
CA LYS A 64 -5.27 18.35 5.53
C LYS A 64 -5.46 18.30 4.02
N ARG A 65 -4.36 18.53 3.26
CA ARG A 65 -4.33 18.25 1.83
C ARG A 65 -4.61 16.76 1.58
N ASP A 66 -3.94 15.84 2.27
CA ASP A 66 -4.17 14.38 2.12
C ASP A 66 -5.52 13.87 2.66
N VAL A 67 -6.17 14.53 3.65
CA VAL A 67 -7.43 14.08 4.29
C VAL A 67 -8.66 14.74 3.66
N ASP A 68 -8.63 16.03 3.30
CA ASP A 68 -9.64 16.59 2.40
C ASP A 68 -9.50 15.96 1.01
N GLU A 69 -8.27 15.66 0.55
CA GLU A 69 -8.08 14.80 -0.62
C GLU A 69 -8.43 13.33 -0.35
N SER A 70 -8.47 12.83 0.90
CA SER A 70 -8.99 11.48 1.19
C SER A 70 -10.50 11.40 0.99
N HIS A 71 -11.23 12.51 1.16
CA HIS A 71 -12.61 12.65 0.69
C HIS A 71 -12.69 12.93 -0.82
N VAL A 72 -11.64 13.46 -1.46
CA VAL A 72 -11.49 13.48 -2.93
C VAL A 72 -11.18 12.07 -3.48
N LEU A 73 -10.59 11.17 -2.70
CA LEU A 73 -10.38 9.75 -3.03
C LEU A 73 -11.63 8.90 -2.78
N GLU A 74 -12.55 9.33 -1.89
CA GLU A 74 -13.93 8.84 -1.82
C GLU A 74 -14.82 9.44 -2.93
N LYS A 75 -14.60 10.71 -3.33
CA LYS A 75 -15.22 11.31 -4.53
C LYS A 75 -14.52 10.80 -5.79
N ARG A 76 -14.83 9.55 -6.13
CA ARG A 76 -14.44 8.74 -7.30
C ARG A 76 -14.90 9.30 -8.67
N ALA A 77 -14.89 10.61 -8.87
CA ALA A 77 -15.26 11.21 -10.15
C ALA A 77 -14.13 11.11 -11.19
N THR A 78 -12.87 11.01 -10.75
CA THR A 78 -11.69 10.88 -11.63
C THR A 78 -10.74 9.86 -10.99
N GLY A 79 -10.49 8.72 -11.63
CA GLY A 79 -9.63 7.65 -11.10
C GLY A 79 -8.25 8.13 -10.63
N LYS A 80 -7.52 7.29 -9.87
CA LYS A 80 -6.15 7.63 -9.42
C LYS A 80 -5.27 7.90 -10.66
N ASP A 81 -4.61 9.07 -10.69
CA ASP A 81 -3.65 9.44 -11.74
C ASP A 81 -2.38 8.57 -11.61
N LEU A 82 -2.41 7.39 -12.21
CA LEU A 82 -1.21 6.61 -12.44
C LEU A 82 -0.41 7.26 -13.57
N LYS A 83 0.91 7.11 -13.53
CA LYS A 83 1.82 7.74 -14.47
C LYS A 83 2.93 6.77 -14.85
N TRP A 84 3.17 6.65 -16.14
CA TRP A 84 4.41 6.11 -16.68
C TRP A 84 5.13 7.24 -17.40
N CYS A 85 6.31 7.61 -16.93
CA CYS A 85 7.11 8.64 -17.62
C CYS A 85 6.35 9.94 -17.86
N ASP A 86 5.64 10.44 -16.84
CA ASP A 86 4.76 11.62 -16.87
C ASP A 86 3.52 11.51 -17.78
N LYS A 87 3.31 10.41 -18.50
CA LYS A 87 2.06 10.12 -19.19
C LYS A 87 1.05 9.55 -18.21
N LYS A 88 -0.13 10.18 -18.14
CA LYS A 88 -1.23 9.70 -17.31
C LYS A 88 -1.75 8.37 -17.84
N ILE A 89 -1.98 7.46 -16.91
CA ILE A 89 -2.63 6.16 -17.08
C ILE A 89 -3.96 6.27 -16.33
N SER A 90 -5.06 6.06 -17.05
CA SER A 90 -6.39 6.00 -16.44
C SER A 90 -6.72 4.56 -16.07
N THR A 91 -7.07 4.32 -14.82
CA THR A 91 -7.62 3.04 -14.35
C THR A 91 -9.10 3.19 -14.05
N LYS A 92 -9.84 2.06 -14.05
CA LYS A 92 -11.18 2.04 -13.46
C LYS A 92 -11.10 2.29 -11.95
N ASN A 93 -12.25 2.67 -11.39
CA ASN A 93 -12.39 2.81 -9.96
C ASN A 93 -12.37 1.42 -9.30
N TYR A 94 -11.67 1.33 -8.17
CA TYR A 94 -11.69 0.18 -7.26
C TYR A 94 -13.06 0.06 -6.57
N PRO A 95 -13.43 -1.11 -5.99
CA PRO A 95 -14.67 -1.22 -5.23
C PRO A 95 -14.64 -0.32 -4.01
N ASN A 96 -15.79 0.17 -3.56
CA ASN A 96 -15.93 0.78 -2.24
C ASN A 96 -16.15 -0.33 -1.20
N ALA A 97 -16.14 0.05 0.08
CA ALA A 97 -16.30 -0.93 1.15
C ALA A 97 -17.62 -1.71 1.06
N GLU A 98 -18.72 -1.06 0.64
CA GLU A 98 -20.01 -1.74 0.47
C GLU A 98 -20.00 -2.73 -0.71
N GLU A 99 -19.43 -2.33 -1.85
CA GLU A 99 -19.30 -3.16 -3.06
C GLU A 99 -18.49 -4.43 -2.79
N LEU A 100 -17.45 -4.33 -1.96
CA LEU A 100 -16.60 -5.47 -1.57
C LEU A 100 -17.26 -6.36 -0.51
N ALA A 101 -17.94 -5.77 0.48
CA ALA A 101 -18.36 -6.47 1.70
C ALA A 101 -19.84 -6.88 1.74
N ILE A 102 -20.74 -6.20 1.03
CA ILE A 102 -22.18 -6.42 1.15
C ILE A 102 -22.70 -7.17 -0.08
N LYS A 103 -23.29 -8.34 0.17
CA LYS A 103 -23.92 -9.14 -0.88
C LYS A 103 -25.00 -8.32 -1.60
N GLY A 104 -24.93 -8.31 -2.93
CA GLY A 104 -25.89 -7.60 -3.78
C GLY A 104 -25.57 -6.13 -4.05
N LYS A 105 -24.54 -5.55 -3.41
CA LYS A 105 -24.04 -4.21 -3.77
C LYS A 105 -23.16 -4.23 -5.02
N SER A 106 -22.47 -5.34 -5.27
CA SER A 106 -21.77 -5.61 -6.52
C SER A 106 -21.77 -7.12 -6.80
N THR A 107 -21.93 -7.50 -8.06
CA THR A 107 -21.69 -8.88 -8.53
C THR A 107 -20.22 -9.13 -8.85
N ASP A 108 -19.49 -8.06 -9.21
CA ASP A 108 -18.13 -8.15 -9.73
C ASP A 108 -17.09 -8.13 -8.60
N PHE A 109 -17.42 -7.44 -7.49
CA PHE A 109 -16.47 -7.20 -6.41
C PHE A 109 -16.80 -7.90 -5.10
N TYR A 110 -18.03 -8.39 -4.92
CA TYR A 110 -18.42 -8.97 -3.64
C TYR A 110 -17.51 -10.15 -3.28
N ASN A 111 -16.92 -10.06 -2.09
CA ASN A 111 -16.08 -11.10 -1.52
C ASN A 111 -16.69 -11.56 -0.18
N ALA A 112 -17.28 -12.76 -0.18
CA ALA A 112 -17.84 -13.35 1.04
C ALA A 112 -16.79 -13.61 2.13
N ASN A 113 -15.52 -13.70 1.73
CA ASN A 113 -14.36 -13.89 2.61
C ASN A 113 -13.51 -12.61 2.69
N CYS A 114 -14.13 -11.43 2.54
CA CYS A 114 -13.44 -10.15 2.64
C CYS A 114 -12.74 -10.05 4.00
N LYS A 115 -11.42 -9.93 3.96
CA LYS A 115 -10.60 -9.72 5.16
C LYS A 115 -10.77 -8.29 5.64
N VAL A 116 -10.84 -8.12 6.96
CA VAL A 116 -10.90 -6.78 7.57
C VAL A 116 -9.77 -6.66 8.58
N PHE A 117 -8.92 -5.67 8.41
CA PHE A 117 -7.84 -5.34 9.34
C PHE A 117 -8.17 -4.07 10.09
N GLY A 118 -8.20 -4.16 11.42
CA GLY A 118 -8.60 -3.04 12.26
C GLY A 118 -8.21 -3.21 13.72
N PHE A 119 -8.52 -2.19 14.51
CA PHE A 119 -8.34 -2.24 15.95
C PHE A 119 -9.48 -3.02 16.62
N SER A 120 -9.12 -3.83 17.62
CA SER A 120 -10.12 -4.54 18.43
C SER A 120 -10.99 -3.56 19.24
N SER A 121 -10.37 -2.48 19.71
CA SER A 121 -11.05 -1.34 20.31
C SER A 121 -10.55 -0.04 19.65
N PRO A 122 -11.24 0.47 18.61
CA PRO A 122 -10.79 1.65 17.89
C PRO A 122 -10.72 2.88 18.78
N THR A 123 -11.69 3.01 19.70
CA THR A 123 -11.80 4.15 20.61
C THR A 123 -10.89 4.05 21.83
N SER A 124 -10.15 2.97 22.06
CA SER A 124 -9.30 2.84 23.24
C SER A 124 -7.87 3.35 22.98
N CYS A 125 -7.34 4.15 23.91
CA CYS A 125 -5.93 4.56 23.88
C CYS A 125 -4.99 3.48 24.44
N GLY A 126 -5.48 2.63 25.35
CA GLY A 126 -4.68 1.55 25.97
C GLY A 126 -4.75 0.24 25.20
N ASP A 127 -5.88 -0.05 24.54
CA ASP A 127 -5.99 -1.21 23.65
C ASP A 127 -5.52 -0.82 22.25
N ILE A 128 -4.27 -1.18 21.97
CA ILE A 128 -3.62 -0.98 20.68
C ILE A 128 -3.60 -2.27 19.83
N THR A 129 -4.44 -3.25 20.17
CA THR A 129 -4.52 -4.53 19.46
C THR A 129 -5.05 -4.31 18.05
N PHE A 130 -4.19 -4.54 17.06
CA PHE A 130 -4.52 -4.51 15.64
C PHE A 130 -4.44 -5.93 15.07
N LYS A 131 -5.46 -6.37 14.33
CA LYS A 131 -5.55 -7.74 13.79
C LYS A 131 -6.59 -7.84 12.68
N GLU A 132 -6.67 -9.02 12.06
CA GLU A 132 -7.86 -9.40 11.29
C GLU A 132 -9.06 -9.52 12.24
N ILE A 133 -10.16 -8.84 11.90
CA ILE A 133 -11.40 -8.79 12.67
C ILE A 133 -12.58 -9.24 11.79
N PRO A 134 -13.72 -9.62 12.40
CA PRO A 134 -14.94 -9.88 11.65
C PRO A 134 -15.36 -8.67 10.80
N LEU A 135 -16.09 -8.94 9.72
CA LEU A 135 -16.69 -7.89 8.90
C LEU A 135 -17.54 -6.97 9.77
N PRO A 136 -17.30 -5.64 9.74
CA PRO A 136 -18.04 -4.70 10.57
C PRO A 136 -19.49 -4.59 10.11
N ALA A 137 -20.36 -4.15 11.00
CA ALA A 137 -21.73 -3.79 10.62
C ALA A 137 -21.72 -2.72 9.52
N GLN A 138 -22.77 -2.68 8.69
CA GLN A 138 -22.86 -1.72 7.59
C GLN A 138 -22.70 -0.27 8.05
N SER A 139 -23.23 0.07 9.23
CA SER A 139 -23.09 1.40 9.86
C SER A 139 -21.64 1.79 10.17
N ASP A 140 -20.75 0.82 10.29
CA ASP A 140 -19.34 1.02 10.62
C ASP A 140 -18.39 0.86 9.42
N LEU A 141 -18.89 0.47 8.24
CA LEU A 141 -18.06 0.32 7.04
C LEU A 141 -17.37 1.62 6.62
N GLY A 142 -17.94 2.79 6.93
CA GLY A 142 -17.32 4.09 6.67
C GLY A 142 -16.01 4.36 7.43
N LYS A 143 -15.70 3.55 8.44
CA LYS A 143 -14.42 3.58 9.17
C LYS A 143 -13.30 2.81 8.45
N TYR A 144 -13.63 2.12 7.38
CA TYR A 144 -12.72 1.28 6.62
C TYR A 144 -12.65 1.74 5.17
N GLN A 145 -11.53 1.42 4.54
CA GLN A 145 -11.33 1.65 3.12
C GLN A 145 -10.92 0.34 2.47
N VAL A 146 -11.24 0.21 1.18
CA VAL A 146 -10.70 -0.89 0.38
C VAL A 146 -9.19 -0.75 0.29
N GLU A 147 -8.52 -1.81 0.69
CA GLU A 147 -7.09 -1.91 0.82
C GLU A 147 -6.44 -2.25 -0.52
N HIS A 148 -5.40 -1.49 -0.86
CA HIS A 148 -4.51 -1.79 -1.98
C HIS A 148 -3.15 -2.17 -1.42
N VAL A 149 -2.86 -3.46 -1.37
CA VAL A 149 -1.61 -3.94 -0.79
C VAL A 149 -0.42 -3.39 -1.58
N LEU A 150 -0.43 -3.51 -2.92
CA LEU A 150 0.46 -2.77 -3.81
C LEU A 150 -0.17 -1.43 -4.19
N GLU A 151 0.41 -0.33 -3.73
CA GLU A 151 -0.07 1.00 -4.06
C GLU A 151 0.26 1.40 -5.50
N GLY A 152 -0.71 1.97 -6.22
CA GLY A 152 -0.53 2.39 -7.61
C GLY A 152 0.61 3.41 -7.83
N GLN A 153 0.90 4.22 -6.82
CA GLN A 153 2.02 5.17 -6.85
C GLN A 153 3.39 4.50 -7.04
N MET A 154 3.52 3.20 -6.78
CA MET A 154 4.77 2.47 -6.95
C MET A 154 5.22 2.40 -8.40
N MET A 155 4.28 2.37 -9.34
CA MET A 155 4.60 2.46 -10.77
C MET A 155 5.14 3.85 -11.15
N ASN A 156 4.54 4.90 -10.59
CA ASN A 156 4.98 6.28 -10.84
C ASN A 156 6.42 6.48 -10.33
N GLN A 157 6.75 5.90 -9.18
CA GLN A 157 8.09 5.98 -8.61
C GLN A 157 9.08 5.08 -9.35
N PHE A 158 8.67 3.86 -9.72
CA PHE A 158 9.49 2.97 -10.53
C PHE A 158 9.88 3.61 -11.87
N SER A 159 8.91 4.13 -12.62
CA SER A 159 9.19 4.79 -13.90
C SER A 159 10.15 5.98 -13.73
N LYS A 160 10.05 6.76 -12.65
CA LYS A 160 11.04 7.80 -12.32
C LYS A 160 12.43 7.24 -12.00
N SER A 161 12.49 6.11 -11.28
CA SER A 161 13.75 5.49 -10.86
C SER A 161 14.57 4.94 -12.04
N ILE A 162 13.91 4.44 -13.08
CA ILE A 162 14.61 3.87 -14.25
C ILE A 162 15.08 4.95 -15.25
N THR A 163 14.43 6.13 -15.29
CA THR A 163 14.79 7.24 -16.18
C THR A 163 16.21 7.75 -15.98
N THR A 164 16.69 7.76 -14.74
CA THR A 164 17.99 8.34 -14.38
C THR A 164 19.16 7.39 -14.60
N SER A 165 18.89 6.11 -14.90
CA SER A 165 19.89 5.04 -14.83
C SER A 165 20.65 4.75 -16.13
N LYS A 166 20.07 5.07 -17.29
CA LYS A 166 20.62 4.65 -18.59
C LYS A 166 20.31 5.64 -19.71
N LYS A 167 21.29 5.84 -20.60
CA LYS A 167 21.12 6.51 -21.89
C LYS A 167 21.02 5.46 -23.00
N LEU A 168 20.04 5.63 -23.89
CA LEU A 168 19.72 4.73 -24.99
C LEU A 168 19.76 5.53 -26.28
N LYS A 169 20.23 4.93 -27.37
CA LYS A 169 20.24 5.61 -28.66
C LYS A 169 18.81 5.90 -29.13
N ASP A 170 18.57 7.08 -29.69
CA ASP A 170 17.27 7.40 -30.28
C ASP A 170 17.06 6.50 -31.51
N PRO A 171 15.99 5.67 -31.53
CA PRO A 171 15.72 4.77 -32.66
C PRO A 171 15.45 5.51 -33.97
N GLU A 172 15.12 6.82 -33.92
CA GLU A 172 14.97 7.69 -35.09
C GLU A 172 16.28 8.36 -35.53
N ASP A 173 17.23 8.55 -34.62
CA ASP A 173 18.43 9.36 -34.82
C ASP A 173 19.53 8.86 -33.90
N ASN A 174 20.31 7.89 -34.36
CA ASN A 174 21.38 7.26 -33.58
C ASN A 174 22.50 8.22 -33.11
N THR A 175 22.47 9.50 -33.52
CA THR A 175 23.36 10.53 -32.99
C THR A 175 22.88 11.10 -31.64
N LYS A 176 21.61 10.88 -31.29
CA LYS A 176 20.99 11.35 -30.05
C LYS A 176 20.86 10.25 -29.02
N ASP A 177 20.97 10.64 -27.76
CA ASP A 177 20.70 9.77 -26.61
C ASP A 177 19.39 10.19 -25.93
N LEU A 178 18.56 9.20 -25.64
CA LEU A 178 17.33 9.30 -24.88
C LEU A 178 17.53 8.72 -23.49
N ASP A 179 16.81 9.26 -22.51
CA ASP A 179 16.58 8.54 -21.26
C ASP A 179 15.58 7.38 -21.47
N VAL A 180 15.52 6.46 -20.51
CA VAL A 180 14.62 5.29 -20.56
C VAL A 180 13.17 5.69 -20.81
N CYS A 181 12.73 6.80 -20.24
CA CYS A 181 11.35 7.24 -20.39
C CYS A 181 11.04 7.75 -21.79
N LYS A 182 11.88 8.62 -22.36
CA LYS A 182 11.74 9.07 -23.75
C LYS A 182 11.83 7.90 -24.72
N TYR A 183 12.75 6.97 -24.48
CA TYR A 183 12.90 5.78 -25.29
C TYR A 183 11.64 4.90 -25.26
N THR A 184 11.17 4.49 -24.08
CA THR A 184 9.98 3.65 -23.94
C THR A 184 8.72 4.33 -24.47
N LEU A 185 8.53 5.63 -24.21
CA LEU A 185 7.36 6.36 -24.70
C LEU A 185 7.30 6.45 -26.23
N LYS A 186 8.44 6.54 -26.93
CA LYS A 186 8.45 6.49 -28.39
C LYS A 186 7.89 5.16 -28.89
N PHE A 187 8.31 4.04 -28.32
CA PHE A 187 7.76 2.73 -28.70
C PHE A 187 6.32 2.51 -28.20
N PHE A 188 5.96 3.00 -27.01
CA PHE A 188 4.64 2.78 -26.43
C PHE A 188 3.52 3.61 -27.09
N SER A 189 3.87 4.77 -27.68
CA SER A 189 2.92 5.71 -28.32
C SER A 189 2.73 5.46 -29.82
N GLU A 190 3.58 4.64 -30.44
CA GLU A 190 3.62 4.43 -31.90
C GLU A 190 3.21 3.00 -32.30
N LEU A 191 2.46 2.31 -31.44
CA LEU A 191 1.86 1.03 -31.83
C LEU A 191 0.90 1.31 -33.01
N PRO A 192 1.17 0.75 -34.21
CA PRO A 192 0.48 1.15 -35.43
C PRO A 192 -1.04 0.96 -35.34
N GLU A 193 -1.78 1.88 -35.94
CA GLU A 193 -3.21 1.73 -36.16
C GLU A 193 -3.47 0.40 -36.91
N GLY A 194 -4.28 -0.49 -36.33
CA GLY A 194 -4.61 -1.79 -36.92
C GLY A 194 -3.69 -2.96 -36.56
N GLN A 195 -2.61 -2.77 -35.78
CA GLN A 195 -1.96 -3.89 -35.10
C GLN A 195 -2.56 -4.05 -33.70
N THR A 196 -3.23 -5.18 -33.48
CA THR A 196 -3.51 -5.67 -32.14
C THR A 196 -2.17 -6.05 -31.50
N VAL A 197 -1.81 -5.41 -30.39
CA VAL A 197 -1.09 -6.16 -29.36
C VAL A 197 -2.07 -7.25 -28.93
N ASP A 198 -1.72 -8.52 -29.13
CA ASP A 198 -2.57 -9.60 -28.66
C ASP A 198 -2.87 -9.37 -27.18
N GLU A 199 -4.14 -9.52 -26.80
CA GLU A 199 -4.58 -9.41 -25.42
C GLU A 199 -3.67 -10.26 -24.53
N VAL A 200 -2.90 -9.61 -23.64
CA VAL A 200 -2.83 -10.10 -22.27
C VAL A 200 -4.04 -9.52 -21.58
N ASN A 201 -5.14 -10.22 -21.79
CA ASN A 201 -5.96 -10.63 -20.67
C ASN A 201 -5.26 -10.41 -19.32
N SER A 202 -5.91 -9.78 -18.36
CA SER A 202 -6.17 -10.70 -17.25
C SER A 202 -7.28 -11.67 -17.69
N LYS A 203 -8.42 -11.20 -18.29
CA LYS A 203 -9.21 -11.94 -19.32
C LYS A 203 -9.94 -11.26 -20.55
N LYS A 204 -9.91 -9.93 -20.84
CA LYS A 204 -10.09 -9.35 -22.23
C LYS A 204 -10.16 -7.80 -22.31
N LEU A 205 -9.16 -7.13 -22.92
CA LEU A 205 -9.19 -5.71 -23.36
C LEU A 205 -10.19 -5.46 -24.51
N LYS A 206 -11.47 -5.24 -24.20
CA LYS A 206 -12.47 -4.81 -25.21
C LYS A 206 -12.67 -3.29 -25.26
N LYS A 207 -11.82 -2.63 -26.06
CA LYS A 207 -12.14 -1.70 -27.17
C LYS A 207 -10.94 -0.78 -27.45
N PRO A 208 -10.46 -0.71 -28.71
CA PRO A 208 -9.32 0.12 -29.09
C PRO A 208 -9.59 1.62 -28.87
N ASP A 209 -8.56 2.35 -28.44
CA ASP A 209 -8.49 3.79 -28.71
C ASP A 209 -8.17 3.98 -30.19
N PRO A 210 -8.86 4.87 -30.90
CA PRO A 210 -8.37 5.33 -32.20
C PRO A 210 -7.08 6.18 -32.11
N LYS A 211 -6.47 6.38 -30.93
CA LYS A 211 -5.35 7.34 -30.72
C LYS A 211 -3.97 6.75 -30.35
N GLY A 212 -3.70 5.46 -30.59
CA GLY A 212 -2.32 4.92 -30.57
C GLY A 212 -1.62 4.67 -29.22
N SER A 213 -2.32 4.66 -28.08
CA SER A 213 -1.71 4.53 -26.73
C SER A 213 -1.68 3.11 -26.15
N GLN A 214 -1.48 2.08 -26.99
CA GLN A 214 -1.70 0.68 -26.58
C GLN A 214 -0.74 0.18 -25.47
N GLY A 215 0.55 0.59 -25.46
CA GLY A 215 1.50 0.18 -24.41
C GLY A 215 1.18 0.78 -23.04
N ILE A 216 0.68 2.02 -23.03
CA ILE A 216 0.22 2.69 -21.80
C ILE A 216 -1.06 2.01 -21.27
N ARG A 217 -1.94 1.53 -22.17
CA ARG A 217 -3.11 0.74 -21.79
C ARG A 217 -2.76 -0.62 -21.21
N TRP A 218 -1.73 -1.29 -21.74
CA TRP A 218 -1.19 -2.51 -21.16
C TRP A 218 -0.69 -2.27 -19.73
N LEU A 219 -0.03 -1.14 -19.47
CA LEU A 219 0.34 -0.75 -18.11
C LEU A 219 -0.87 -0.42 -17.22
N ALA A 220 -1.97 0.05 -17.79
CA ALA A 220 -3.20 0.33 -17.07
C ALA A 220 -3.92 -0.95 -16.60
N SER A 221 -3.87 -2.03 -17.40
CA SER A 221 -4.49 -3.32 -17.08
C SER A 221 -3.81 -4.08 -15.95
N ILE A 222 -2.68 -3.58 -15.45
CA ILE A 222 -1.92 -4.24 -14.39
C ILE A 222 -2.53 -4.02 -13.00
N PHE A 223 -3.22 -2.91 -12.81
CA PHE A 223 -3.81 -2.54 -11.54
C PHE A 223 -5.18 -3.18 -11.36
N PRO A 224 -5.59 -3.51 -10.13
CA PRO A 224 -6.89 -4.11 -9.89
C PRO A 224 -8.06 -3.36 -10.54
N GLN A 225 -8.60 -3.94 -11.62
CA GLN A 225 -9.78 -3.44 -12.32
C GLN A 225 -11.02 -4.29 -12.04
N GLN A 226 -12.19 -3.66 -12.18
CA GLN A 226 -13.50 -4.22 -11.85
C GLN A 226 -13.84 -5.61 -12.41
N TYR A 227 -13.28 -6.00 -13.54
CA TYR A 227 -13.74 -7.19 -14.28
C TYR A 227 -12.69 -8.31 -14.30
N GLU A 228 -11.60 -8.15 -13.58
CA GLU A 228 -10.31 -8.73 -13.99
C GLU A 228 -9.44 -9.21 -12.82
N HIS A 229 -9.89 -9.00 -11.58
CA HIS A 229 -9.12 -9.35 -10.39
C HIS A 229 -9.90 -10.28 -9.48
N ASP A 230 -9.15 -11.16 -8.81
CA ASP A 230 -9.69 -11.97 -7.75
C ASP A 230 -10.06 -11.03 -6.59
N SER A 231 -11.35 -10.98 -6.25
CA SER A 231 -11.84 -10.16 -5.14
C SER A 231 -11.22 -10.58 -3.81
N SER A 232 -10.59 -11.76 -3.75
CA SER A 232 -9.79 -12.26 -2.63
C SER A 232 -8.48 -11.49 -2.38
N GLU A 233 -8.01 -10.69 -3.35
CA GLU A 233 -6.83 -9.82 -3.19
C GLU A 233 -7.16 -8.49 -2.49
N PHE A 234 -8.45 -8.15 -2.37
CA PHE A 234 -8.87 -6.96 -1.63
C PHE A 234 -9.21 -7.32 -0.19
N ALA A 235 -8.92 -6.36 0.68
CA ALA A 235 -9.36 -6.35 2.06
C ALA A 235 -9.98 -5.00 2.40
N LEU A 236 -10.53 -4.89 3.60
CA LEU A 236 -10.82 -3.63 4.24
C LEU A 236 -9.71 -3.32 5.25
N LEU A 237 -9.18 -2.11 5.21
CA LEU A 237 -8.22 -1.61 6.18
C LEU A 237 -8.82 -0.38 6.89
N GLU A 238 -8.62 -0.29 8.20
CA GLU A 238 -9.01 0.88 8.99
C GLU A 238 -8.45 2.17 8.33
N LYS A 239 -9.34 3.14 8.09
CA LYS A 239 -9.12 4.29 7.21
C LYS A 239 -7.83 5.07 7.54
N TYR A 240 -7.58 5.36 8.81
CA TYR A 240 -6.40 6.12 9.18
C TYR A 240 -5.12 5.30 9.05
N THR A 241 -5.16 4.02 9.37
CA THR A 241 -4.02 3.10 9.16
C THR A 241 -3.67 3.04 7.66
N ASN A 242 -4.68 2.92 6.80
CA ASN A 242 -4.49 2.95 5.34
C ASN A 242 -3.87 4.26 4.85
N ASN A 243 -4.35 5.41 5.35
CA ASN A 243 -3.78 6.72 5.00
C ASN A 243 -2.29 6.83 5.38
N ASN A 244 -1.90 6.36 6.58
CA ASN A 244 -0.49 6.41 7.00
C ASN A 244 0.40 5.43 6.21
N LYS A 245 -0.16 4.30 5.75
CA LYS A 245 0.54 3.33 4.88
C LYS A 245 1.00 3.98 3.57
N GLN A 246 0.25 4.93 3.01
CA GLN A 246 0.64 5.62 1.79
C GLN A 246 1.99 6.35 1.94
N GLY A 247 2.24 6.94 3.11
CA GLY A 247 3.51 7.62 3.42
C GLY A 247 4.71 6.67 3.38
N LEU A 248 4.52 5.43 3.85
CA LEU A 248 5.53 4.38 3.87
C LEU A 248 6.10 4.09 2.48
N TRP A 249 5.22 3.80 1.52
CA TRP A 249 5.58 3.54 0.12
C TRP A 249 6.08 4.79 -0.62
N GLY A 250 5.84 5.98 -0.06
CA GLY A 250 6.33 7.26 -0.57
C GLY A 250 7.79 7.58 -0.20
N GLY A 251 8.46 6.70 0.56
CA GLY A 251 9.74 7.01 1.20
C GLY A 251 9.63 8.04 2.34
N LYS A 252 8.40 8.39 2.74
CA LYS A 252 8.10 9.32 3.84
C LYS A 252 7.86 8.55 5.13
N HIS A 253 7.83 9.25 6.25
CA HIS A 253 7.44 8.66 7.53
C HIS A 253 5.95 8.33 7.48
N PRO A 254 5.51 7.07 7.69
CA PRO A 254 4.08 6.76 7.82
C PRO A 254 3.47 7.56 8.96
N VAL A 255 4.20 7.69 10.07
CA VAL A 255 3.94 8.65 11.15
C VAL A 255 5.30 9.18 11.59
N ASP A 256 5.48 10.49 11.50
CA ASP A 256 6.73 11.15 11.93
C ASP A 256 6.85 11.13 13.46
N PRO A 257 7.87 10.49 14.06
CA PRO A 257 8.08 10.47 15.50
C PRO A 257 8.22 11.88 16.11
N ALA A 258 8.68 12.88 15.34
CA ALA A 258 8.74 14.26 15.80
C ALA A 258 7.34 14.83 16.13
N LYS A 259 6.29 14.35 15.45
CA LYS A 259 4.90 14.73 15.76
C LYS A 259 4.45 14.17 17.11
N ILE A 260 4.85 12.95 17.44
CA ILE A 260 4.62 12.35 18.76
C ILE A 260 5.39 13.16 19.81
N LYS A 261 6.69 13.43 19.57
CA LYS A 261 7.53 14.25 20.45
C LYS A 261 6.89 15.61 20.75
N LYS A 262 6.46 16.34 19.72
CA LYS A 262 5.80 17.65 19.87
C LYS A 262 4.55 17.60 20.74
N LYS A 263 3.82 16.48 20.69
CA LYS A 263 2.65 16.28 21.54
C LYS A 263 3.05 16.06 22.98
N VAL A 264 4.09 15.28 23.22
CA VAL A 264 4.50 14.88 24.58
C VAL A 264 5.52 15.80 25.26
N GLU A 265 6.12 16.74 24.54
CA GLU A 265 7.12 17.65 25.09
C GLU A 265 6.51 18.72 26.01
N GLY A 266 7.28 19.11 27.04
CA GLY A 266 6.95 20.21 27.94
C GLY A 266 5.72 19.97 28.82
N TRP A 267 5.33 18.70 29.03
CA TRP A 267 4.14 18.34 29.80
C TRP A 267 4.19 18.75 31.26
N SER A 268 5.38 18.86 31.83
CA SER A 268 5.62 19.35 33.19
C SER A 268 5.05 20.75 33.48
N GLY A 269 4.78 21.56 32.44
CA GLY A 269 4.14 22.88 32.55
C GLY A 269 2.72 22.98 31.98
N LYS A 270 2.12 21.88 31.51
CA LYS A 270 0.78 21.90 30.91
C LYS A 270 -0.31 21.63 31.94
N SER A 271 -1.53 22.11 31.64
CA SER A 271 -2.73 21.74 32.40
C SER A 271 -3.10 20.27 32.18
N GLU A 272 -3.88 19.72 33.11
CA GLU A 272 -4.40 18.35 33.07
C GLU A 272 -5.12 18.03 31.75
N THR A 273 -6.03 18.91 31.34
CA THR A 273 -6.77 18.77 30.08
C THR A 273 -5.84 18.71 28.87
N ASN A 274 -4.79 19.53 28.85
CA ASN A 274 -3.84 19.58 27.75
C ASN A 274 -2.97 18.31 27.71
N ILE A 275 -2.54 17.80 28.86
CA ILE A 275 -1.78 16.53 28.95
C ILE A 275 -2.63 15.38 28.40
N GLN A 276 -3.89 15.26 28.83
CA GLN A 276 -4.79 14.20 28.36
C GLN A 276 -5.04 14.30 26.86
N ALA A 277 -5.35 15.50 26.34
CA ALA A 277 -5.61 15.70 24.92
C ALA A 277 -4.37 15.39 24.06
N ASP A 278 -3.19 15.89 24.46
CA ASP A 278 -1.95 15.61 23.73
C ASP A 278 -1.55 14.14 23.81
N PHE A 279 -1.76 13.47 24.96
CA PHE A 279 -1.47 12.05 25.09
C PHE A 279 -2.41 11.17 24.24
N ARG A 280 -3.69 11.51 24.11
CA ARG A 280 -4.61 10.81 23.19
C ARG A 280 -4.10 10.86 21.75
N ILE A 281 -3.59 12.01 21.31
CA ILE A 281 -3.02 12.16 19.97
C ILE A 281 -1.72 11.35 19.85
N ALA A 282 -0.80 11.49 20.81
CA ALA A 282 0.48 10.77 20.81
C ALA A 282 0.30 9.24 20.80
N SER A 283 -0.58 8.72 21.65
CA SER A 283 -0.91 7.29 21.71
C SER A 283 -1.58 6.80 20.44
N SER A 284 -2.50 7.57 19.84
CA SER A 284 -3.10 7.22 18.55
C SER A 284 -2.07 7.15 17.41
N LEU A 285 -1.15 8.10 17.35
CA LEU A 285 -0.06 8.11 16.37
C LEU A 285 0.88 6.90 16.56
N PHE A 286 1.24 6.57 17.80
CA PHE A 286 2.00 5.37 18.12
C PHE A 286 1.26 4.08 17.71
N LYS A 287 -0.02 3.98 18.06
CA LYS A 287 -0.92 2.85 17.76
C LYS A 287 -0.96 2.54 16.26
N ARG A 288 -0.85 3.56 15.39
CA ARG A 288 -0.79 3.40 13.93
C ARG A 288 0.53 2.87 13.41
N LEU A 289 1.66 3.33 13.96
CA LEU A 289 2.96 2.74 13.63
C LEU A 289 2.97 1.25 13.96
N LEU A 290 2.45 0.90 15.13
CA LEU A 290 2.32 -0.49 15.53
C LEU A 290 1.37 -1.28 14.62
N ALA A 291 0.21 -0.71 14.29
CA ALA A 291 -0.76 -1.33 13.38
C ALA A 291 -0.16 -1.63 12.00
N LEU A 292 0.57 -0.68 11.40
CA LEU A 292 1.26 -0.86 10.12
C LEU A 292 2.28 -1.99 10.19
N ARG A 293 3.03 -2.09 11.29
CA ARG A 293 4.01 -3.16 11.48
C ARG A 293 3.34 -4.54 11.53
N VAL A 294 2.26 -4.65 12.30
CA VAL A 294 1.49 -5.89 12.44
C VAL A 294 0.86 -6.28 11.11
N TYR A 295 0.28 -5.29 10.41
CA TYR A 295 -0.31 -5.43 9.09
C TYR A 295 0.69 -5.99 8.08
N HIS A 296 1.88 -5.40 7.97
CA HIS A 296 2.90 -5.85 7.01
C HIS A 296 3.58 -7.18 7.36
N ARG A 297 3.46 -7.67 8.60
CA ARG A 297 3.88 -9.04 8.96
C ARG A 297 2.82 -10.08 8.60
N ASP A 298 1.58 -9.67 8.38
CA ASP A 298 0.53 -10.63 8.05
C ASP A 298 0.88 -11.40 6.77
N THR A 299 0.70 -12.72 6.81
CA THR A 299 1.11 -13.59 5.70
C THR A 299 0.27 -13.33 4.48
N TRP A 300 -1.04 -13.11 4.63
CA TRP A 300 -1.91 -12.79 3.50
C TRP A 300 -1.47 -11.47 2.87
N VAL A 301 -1.18 -10.44 3.67
CA VAL A 301 -0.68 -9.15 3.17
C VAL A 301 0.63 -9.33 2.38
N SER A 302 1.61 -10.04 2.95
CA SER A 302 2.90 -10.27 2.29
C SER A 302 2.78 -11.09 0.99
N THR A 303 1.92 -12.12 0.99
CA THR A 303 1.66 -12.95 -0.20
C THR A 303 0.91 -12.16 -1.27
N THR A 304 -0.11 -11.40 -0.91
CA THR A 304 -0.85 -10.54 -1.85
C THR A 304 0.06 -9.48 -2.45
N LEU A 305 0.93 -8.84 -1.64
CA LEU A 305 1.94 -7.90 -2.15
C LEU A 305 2.84 -8.55 -3.20
N LYS A 306 3.38 -9.73 -2.89
CA LYS A 306 4.26 -10.50 -3.79
C LYS A 306 3.54 -10.84 -5.09
N THR A 307 2.33 -11.38 -5.00
CA THR A 307 1.51 -11.77 -6.16
C THR A 307 1.22 -10.57 -7.07
N GLN A 308 0.86 -9.41 -6.50
CA GLN A 308 0.58 -8.20 -7.26
C GLN A 308 1.83 -7.64 -7.94
N ALA A 309 2.97 -7.65 -7.23
CA ALA A 309 4.23 -7.18 -7.79
C ALA A 309 4.83 -8.15 -8.82
N ASP A 310 4.73 -9.46 -8.63
CA ASP A 310 5.16 -10.45 -9.64
C ASP A 310 4.34 -10.30 -10.93
N ARG A 311 3.01 -10.14 -10.80
CA ARG A 311 2.13 -9.85 -11.96
C ARG A 311 2.58 -8.61 -12.73
N MET A 312 2.98 -7.56 -12.01
CA MET A 312 3.55 -6.37 -12.62
C MET A 312 4.86 -6.64 -13.36
N GLY A 313 5.76 -7.42 -12.77
CA GLY A 313 6.99 -7.85 -13.42
C GLY A 313 6.74 -8.64 -14.70
N GLU A 314 5.83 -9.62 -14.67
CA GLU A 314 5.47 -10.41 -15.86
C GLU A 314 4.85 -9.55 -16.97
N MET A 315 4.01 -8.57 -16.62
CA MET A 315 3.40 -7.69 -17.60
C MET A 315 4.42 -6.74 -18.24
N LEU A 316 5.44 -6.28 -17.51
CA LEU A 316 6.56 -5.51 -18.06
C LEU A 316 7.40 -6.35 -19.04
N ASP A 317 7.70 -7.61 -18.70
CA ASP A 317 8.42 -8.55 -19.58
C ASP A 317 7.63 -8.87 -20.85
N GLY A 318 6.33 -9.12 -20.73
CA GLY A 318 5.45 -9.35 -21.87
C GLY A 318 5.42 -8.15 -22.82
N LEU A 319 5.36 -6.94 -22.28
CA LEU A 319 5.39 -5.71 -23.08
C LEU A 319 6.71 -5.57 -23.85
N GLU A 320 7.86 -5.79 -23.22
CA GLU A 320 9.15 -5.73 -23.92
C GLU A 320 9.26 -6.78 -25.04
N LYS A 321 8.85 -8.02 -24.77
CA LYS A 321 8.84 -9.10 -25.78
C LYS A 321 7.97 -8.76 -26.99
N GLU A 322 6.83 -8.10 -26.78
CA GLU A 322 6.00 -7.65 -27.89
C GLU A 322 6.67 -6.53 -28.69
N LEU A 323 7.33 -5.59 -28.02
CA LEU A 323 8.04 -4.49 -28.70
C LEU A 323 9.27 -4.97 -29.48
N GLU A 324 10.00 -5.97 -28.99
CA GLU A 324 11.15 -6.56 -29.69
C GLU A 324 10.79 -7.18 -31.05
N LYS A 325 9.55 -7.67 -31.19
CA LYS A 325 9.03 -8.23 -32.45
C LYS A 325 8.70 -7.15 -33.48
N LYS A 326 8.54 -5.90 -33.05
CA LYS A 326 8.07 -4.80 -33.92
C LYS A 326 9.23 -4.03 -34.52
N GLN A 327 9.06 -3.63 -35.77
CA GLN A 327 9.88 -2.62 -36.42
C GLN A 327 8.97 -1.46 -36.80
N ILE A 328 9.19 -0.31 -36.18
CA ILE A 328 8.40 0.90 -36.44
C ILE A 328 8.89 1.51 -37.75
N SER A 329 7.96 1.92 -38.61
CA SER A 329 8.27 2.65 -39.84
C SER A 329 7.53 3.98 -39.83
N VAL A 330 8.28 5.07 -39.82
CA VAL A 330 7.75 6.44 -39.85
C VAL A 330 7.95 7.07 -41.21
N THR A 331 7.06 7.98 -41.57
CA THR A 331 7.24 8.82 -42.76
C THR A 331 8.37 9.81 -42.52
N ASP A 332 9.29 9.97 -43.48
CA ASP A 332 10.36 10.95 -43.38
C ASP A 332 9.76 12.37 -43.34
N PRO A 333 10.03 13.17 -42.28
CA PRO A 333 9.46 14.50 -42.16
C PRO A 333 9.94 15.47 -43.26
N LYS A 334 11.08 15.20 -43.91
CA LYS A 334 11.62 15.99 -45.03
C LYS A 334 11.09 15.52 -46.39
N ASP A 335 10.65 14.27 -46.49
CA ASP A 335 10.12 13.67 -47.70
C ASP A 335 8.97 12.72 -47.38
N LYS A 336 7.74 13.24 -47.44
CA LYS A 336 6.54 12.50 -47.05
C LYS A 336 6.27 11.24 -47.88
N THR A 337 7.01 11.03 -48.97
CA THR A 337 6.92 9.83 -49.82
C THR A 337 7.84 8.71 -49.38
N LYS A 338 8.84 9.00 -48.53
CA LYS A 338 9.79 8.01 -48.00
C LYS A 338 9.37 7.55 -46.62
N LYS A 339 9.54 6.25 -46.37
CA LYS A 339 9.43 5.67 -45.03
C LYS A 339 10.83 5.37 -44.50
N LYS A 340 11.11 5.81 -43.27
CA LYS A 340 12.29 5.45 -42.50
C LYS A 340 11.89 4.42 -41.47
N SER A 341 12.57 3.28 -41.46
CA SER A 341 12.41 2.30 -40.39
C SER A 341 13.29 2.68 -39.20
N TRP A 342 12.72 2.59 -38.01
CA TRP A 342 13.44 2.72 -36.75
C TRP A 342 14.30 1.50 -36.52
N GLU A 343 15.33 1.65 -35.69
CA GLU A 343 15.98 0.51 -35.08
C GLU A 343 14.96 -0.27 -34.21
N LYS A 344 15.16 -1.58 -34.11
CA LYS A 344 14.31 -2.43 -33.28
C LYS A 344 14.41 -2.03 -31.81
N TYR A 345 13.35 -2.30 -31.06
CA TYR A 345 13.37 -2.12 -29.61
C TYR A 345 14.49 -2.95 -28.98
N GLN A 346 15.25 -2.30 -28.09
CA GLN A 346 16.29 -2.91 -27.28
C GLN A 346 15.70 -3.20 -25.90
N SER A 347 15.68 -4.48 -25.53
CA SER A 347 15.33 -4.92 -24.18
C SER A 347 16.09 -4.14 -23.11
N LEU A 348 15.35 -3.64 -22.13
CA LEU A 348 15.85 -3.00 -20.93
C LEU A 348 15.81 -3.94 -19.73
N GLY A 349 15.08 -5.06 -19.82
CA GLY A 349 14.90 -5.98 -18.70
C GLY A 349 14.07 -5.36 -17.59
N LEU A 350 12.98 -4.69 -17.95
CA LEU A 350 12.08 -3.96 -17.06
C LEU A 350 11.53 -4.85 -15.94
N LYS A 351 11.28 -6.13 -16.19
CA LYS A 351 10.91 -7.09 -15.12
C LYS A 351 11.96 -7.22 -14.04
N LYS A 352 13.22 -7.41 -14.43
CA LYS A 352 14.32 -7.50 -13.46
C LYS A 352 14.46 -6.19 -12.71
N GLN A 353 14.41 -5.05 -13.40
CA GLN A 353 14.49 -3.73 -12.78
C GLN A 353 13.33 -3.48 -11.80
N TRP A 354 12.11 -3.90 -12.15
CA TRP A 354 10.95 -3.82 -11.28
C TRP A 354 11.11 -4.69 -10.03
N ASN A 355 11.56 -5.94 -10.18
CA ASN A 355 11.77 -6.83 -9.05
C ASN A 355 12.85 -6.30 -8.11
N ASP A 356 13.97 -5.81 -8.65
CA ASP A 356 15.04 -5.17 -7.88
C ASP A 356 14.52 -3.92 -7.16
N TYR A 357 13.70 -3.11 -7.85
CA TYR A 357 13.04 -1.93 -7.28
C TYR A 357 12.09 -2.29 -6.13
N MET A 358 11.22 -3.28 -6.32
CA MET A 358 10.25 -3.71 -5.30
C MET A 358 10.94 -4.28 -4.08
N LYS A 359 12.01 -5.08 -4.29
CA LYS A 359 12.83 -5.60 -3.20
C LYS A 359 13.43 -4.47 -2.38
N LYS A 360 14.18 -3.56 -3.01
CA LYS A 360 14.82 -2.42 -2.33
C LYS A 360 13.79 -1.53 -1.63
N THR A 361 12.70 -1.17 -2.30
CA THR A 361 11.68 -0.27 -1.77
C THR A 361 10.97 -0.89 -0.57
N THR A 362 10.75 -2.20 -0.59
CA THR A 362 10.13 -2.92 0.53
C THR A 362 11.09 -3.02 1.72
N ASP A 363 12.38 -3.29 1.49
CA ASP A 363 13.41 -3.25 2.54
C ASP A 363 13.49 -1.87 3.21
N ASP A 364 13.55 -0.81 2.39
CA ASP A 364 13.62 0.58 2.87
C ASP A 364 12.37 0.95 3.68
N ALA A 365 11.18 0.57 3.19
CA ALA A 365 9.92 0.78 3.89
C ALA A 365 9.89 0.07 5.26
N MET A 366 10.17 -1.24 5.29
CA MET A 366 10.17 -2.03 6.53
C MET A 366 11.19 -1.50 7.54
N SER A 367 12.40 -1.18 7.08
CA SER A 367 13.46 -0.59 7.92
C SER A 367 13.06 0.76 8.51
N LYS A 368 12.46 1.63 7.68
CA LYS A 368 11.97 2.95 8.10
C LYS A 368 10.85 2.83 9.13
N LEU A 369 9.88 1.95 8.90
CA LEU A 369 8.78 1.71 9.84
C LEU A 369 9.30 1.21 11.20
N ASP A 370 10.24 0.26 11.22
CA ASP A 370 10.85 -0.22 12.47
C ASP A 370 11.64 0.90 13.18
N THR A 371 12.33 1.76 12.43
CA THR A 371 13.06 2.92 12.96
C THR A 371 12.12 3.96 13.57
N ASP A 372 11.04 4.28 12.87
CA ASP A 372 10.03 5.23 13.34
C ASP A 372 9.32 4.70 14.59
N LEU A 373 8.95 3.42 14.62
CA LEU A 373 8.33 2.79 15.78
C LEU A 373 9.26 2.76 16.99
N LYS A 374 10.54 2.41 16.83
CA LYS A 374 11.55 2.48 17.90
C LYS A 374 11.74 3.89 18.43
N SER A 375 11.80 4.88 17.53
CA SER A 375 11.94 6.29 17.90
C SER A 375 10.72 6.79 18.68
N ALA A 376 9.51 6.43 18.24
CA ALA A 376 8.27 6.74 18.93
C ALA A 376 8.19 6.08 20.31
N ALA A 377 8.63 4.82 20.43
CA ALA A 377 8.67 4.09 21.71
C ALA A 377 9.61 4.79 22.70
N LYS A 378 10.82 5.14 22.25
CA LYS A 378 11.78 5.90 23.06
C LYS A 378 11.22 7.24 23.56
N ILE A 379 10.50 7.96 22.69
CA ILE A 379 9.83 9.21 23.07
C ILE A 379 8.84 8.97 24.21
N LEU A 380 7.97 7.96 24.10
CA LEU A 380 7.00 7.64 25.17
C LEU A 380 7.68 7.20 26.47
N GLU A 381 8.76 6.42 26.39
CA GLU A 381 9.54 6.01 27.57
C GLU A 381 10.20 7.20 28.28
N ASP A 382 10.79 8.13 27.52
CA ASP A 382 11.44 9.30 28.10
C ASP A 382 10.38 10.25 28.71
N THR A 383 9.24 10.43 28.05
CA THR A 383 8.08 11.14 28.62
C THR A 383 7.57 10.50 29.90
N LYS A 384 7.46 9.18 29.95
CA LYS A 384 7.07 8.46 31.17
C LYS A 384 8.00 8.79 32.34
N LYS A 385 9.32 8.84 32.11
CA LYS A 385 10.30 9.21 33.16
C LYS A 385 10.12 10.64 33.65
N GLU A 386 9.85 11.59 32.74
CA GLU A 386 9.54 12.98 33.10
C GLU A 386 8.26 13.05 33.96
N MET A 387 7.20 12.35 33.54
CA MET A 387 5.93 12.30 34.27
C MET A 387 6.08 11.68 35.65
N ASP A 388 6.83 10.58 35.78
CA ASP A 388 7.08 9.91 37.05
C ASP A 388 7.85 10.82 38.02
N THR A 389 8.86 11.53 37.53
CA THR A 389 9.60 12.54 38.30
C THR A 389 8.65 13.64 38.80
N LYS A 390 7.79 14.16 37.91
CA LYS A 390 6.84 15.22 38.26
C LYS A 390 5.76 14.75 39.24
N ALA A 391 5.24 13.54 39.09
CA ALA A 391 4.22 12.96 39.97
C ALA A 391 4.74 12.74 41.41
N LYS A 392 6.05 12.52 41.55
CA LYS A 392 6.75 12.33 42.83
C LYS A 392 7.32 13.62 43.43
N ASP A 393 7.22 14.76 42.74
CA ASP A 393 7.75 16.03 43.23
C ASP A 393 7.01 16.47 44.51
N THR A 394 7.75 16.61 45.61
CA THR A 394 7.24 17.03 46.91
C THR A 394 7.58 18.49 47.24
N SER A 395 8.29 19.20 46.37
CA SER A 395 8.71 20.58 46.59
C SER A 395 7.52 21.53 46.56
N ALA A 396 7.49 22.55 47.42
CA ALA A 396 6.33 23.46 47.53
C ALA A 396 5.97 24.18 46.21
N LYS A 397 6.96 24.43 45.34
CA LYS A 397 6.77 25.05 44.01
C LYS A 397 6.51 24.05 42.88
N GLY A 398 6.86 22.78 43.09
CA GLY A 398 6.80 21.73 42.06
C GLY A 398 5.74 20.66 42.30
N LYS A 399 5.17 20.59 43.51
CA LYS A 399 4.16 19.60 43.91
C LYS A 399 2.92 19.69 43.02
N PRO A 400 2.57 18.62 42.28
CA PRO A 400 1.36 18.62 41.48
C PRO A 400 0.10 18.68 42.36
N SER A 401 -0.98 19.24 41.83
CA SER A 401 -2.31 19.07 42.42
C SER A 401 -2.67 17.58 42.50
N ALA A 402 -3.59 17.21 43.39
CA ALA A 402 -4.03 15.81 43.49
C ALA A 402 -4.62 15.28 42.17
N SER A 403 -5.35 16.14 41.45
CA SER A 403 -5.91 15.84 40.13
C SER A 403 -4.83 15.68 39.06
N LEU A 404 -3.82 16.57 39.03
CA LEU A 404 -2.71 16.44 38.09
C LEU A 404 -1.88 15.19 38.38
N LYS A 405 -1.61 14.90 39.65
CA LYS A 405 -0.91 13.68 40.05
C LYS A 405 -1.64 12.44 39.52
N LYS A 406 -2.96 12.39 39.68
CA LYS A 406 -3.80 11.30 39.16
C LYS A 406 -3.69 11.17 37.64
N VAL A 407 -3.78 12.28 36.89
CA VAL A 407 -3.62 12.27 35.43
C VAL A 407 -2.24 11.76 35.00
N LEU A 408 -1.17 12.16 35.70
CA LEU A 408 0.19 11.68 35.43
C LEU A 408 0.31 10.17 35.70
N GLU A 409 -0.17 9.68 36.84
CA GLU A 409 -0.15 8.26 37.20
C GLU A 409 -0.92 7.40 36.20
N GLU A 410 -2.08 7.88 35.75
CA GLU A 410 -2.90 7.21 34.73
C GLU A 410 -2.21 7.19 33.37
N THR A 411 -1.57 8.30 32.98
CA THR A 411 -0.82 8.35 31.72
C THR A 411 0.39 7.42 31.74
N ILE A 412 1.15 7.40 32.85
CA ILE A 412 2.27 6.47 33.08
C ILE A 412 1.78 5.03 32.98
N CYS A 413 0.64 4.72 33.59
CA CYS A 413 0.01 3.41 33.51
C CYS A 413 -0.28 3.03 32.04
N THR A 414 -0.95 3.89 31.27
CA THR A 414 -1.25 3.61 29.86
C THR A 414 0.02 3.48 29.01
N ILE A 415 1.07 4.29 29.26
CA ILE A 415 2.36 4.13 28.55
C ILE A 415 2.94 2.75 28.84
N ASN A 416 2.89 2.24 30.08
CA ASN A 416 3.37 0.89 30.37
C ASN A 416 2.62 -0.17 29.57
N GLU A 417 1.29 -0.05 29.43
CA GLU A 417 0.51 -0.99 28.61
C GLU A 417 0.91 -0.93 27.14
N ILE A 418 1.08 0.27 26.60
CA ILE A 418 1.57 0.47 25.22
C ILE A 418 2.94 -0.18 25.03
N MET A 419 3.85 0.04 26.00
CA MET A 419 5.21 -0.50 25.95
C MET A 419 5.26 -2.02 26.11
N ASP A 420 4.38 -2.61 26.92
CA ASP A 420 4.25 -4.08 27.02
C ASP A 420 3.88 -4.68 25.66
N VAL A 421 2.90 -4.07 24.95
CA VAL A 421 2.48 -4.55 23.63
C VAL A 421 3.57 -4.31 22.58
N TYR A 422 4.23 -3.14 22.61
CA TYR A 422 5.38 -2.86 21.75
C TYR A 422 6.49 -3.90 21.95
N ASN A 423 6.92 -4.15 23.19
CA ASN A 423 7.97 -5.09 23.49
C ASN A 423 7.58 -6.51 23.03
N ALA A 424 6.35 -6.94 23.29
CA ALA A 424 5.85 -8.22 22.79
C ALA A 424 5.88 -8.29 21.26
N GLU A 425 5.49 -7.22 20.56
CA GLU A 425 5.53 -7.15 19.11
C GLU A 425 6.97 -7.16 18.55
N MET A 426 7.91 -6.49 19.22
CA MET A 426 9.32 -6.45 18.81
C MET A 426 10.07 -7.77 19.06
N THR A 427 9.57 -8.64 19.94
CA THR A 427 10.14 -10.00 20.13
C THR A 427 9.78 -10.97 19.00
N LYS A 428 8.73 -10.65 18.22
CA LYS A 428 8.33 -11.49 17.09
C LYS A 428 9.30 -11.28 15.92
N ALA A 429 9.24 -12.21 14.96
CA ALA A 429 10.08 -12.13 13.77
C ALA A 429 9.98 -10.75 13.09
N ALA A 430 11.14 -10.27 12.61
CA ALA A 430 11.21 -9.09 11.76
C ALA A 430 10.24 -9.21 10.57
N MET A 431 9.74 -8.08 10.09
CA MET A 431 8.99 -8.05 8.84
C MET A 431 9.87 -8.67 7.75
N LYS A 432 9.35 -9.71 7.08
CA LYS A 432 10.08 -10.38 6.02
C LYS A 432 9.76 -9.69 4.71
N ASN A 433 10.79 -9.25 4.00
CA ASN A 433 10.63 -8.85 2.61
C ASN A 433 10.16 -10.07 1.80
N PRO A 434 9.00 -10.02 1.13
CA PRO A 434 8.53 -11.15 0.35
C PRO A 434 9.29 -11.33 -0.99
N PHE A 435 10.18 -10.40 -1.37
CA PHE A 435 10.85 -10.32 -2.67
C PHE A 435 12.26 -10.95 -2.75
#